data_AF-A0A7X8Q8J4-F1
#
_entry.id   AF-A0A7X8Q8J4-F1
#
_cell.length_a   1.000
_cell.length_b   1.000
_cell.length_c   1.000
_cell.angle_alpha   90.00
_cell.angle_beta   90.00
_cell.angle_gamma   90.00
#
_symmetry.space_group_name_H-M   'P 1'
#
loop_
_entity.id
_entity.type
_entity.pdbx_description
1 polymer ?
#
loop_
_entity_poly.entity_id
_entity_poly.type
_entity_poly.pdbx_seq_one_letter_code
_entity_poly.pdbx_strand_id
1 'polypeptide(L)'
;MAKKDYTNWDRKDLIKEIEQLRKRKKYGLVWENKPENVVEQCKTELPVLEEVKTKEIITDPDKPINLLIEGDNYHALSVLNYTHKGKIDVIYIDPPYNTGAKDWKYNNDYVDENDQWRHSKWIQMMEHRLNHARKLLSQTGFIICAIDKYELFSLGLLMDEIFGEKNRLGVISVVHKPEGRNQEKFFGTSNEFMFVYAKSINSASFNKITLDDELADRFSEEDEQGSYRLKNFIRLTDGKYSLRKNKPHFFYPIYVSQNLENFSLEEKKGYIATYPITDKGVERTWKTTKETFLKLATLGNIVAKKESDKIVLYEKLREDQVIKTHWIKKEYHGYHFGTKLIEEILGAKKFDFPKSLYLVFDILKLVSKKDSIILDFFAGSGTTGHAVLELNKNDGGNRKFILCTNNENDIAEEVCYPRIEKVINGYKFWGQDKSILFEQKLSKKLLANIDIVLDDLKKAREHNKPNYDKLEVKIEDNTLRLYGLKKSNGKKEGLGGNLKYFKTSFVPADPTDKNKIALTEKATEMLCVKEDTFEAVKTTKQYKIFRNKKRYTGIVFDHQAIDDFKKEIAKIDGKFSLYIFSLGDDTFDEEFEDMKKKVKLSPIPEAILRVYRRIFK
;
A
#
# COMPACT_ATOMS: atom_id res chain seq x y z
N MET A 1 33.69 25.03 -2.89
CA MET A 1 33.31 26.28 -2.18
C MET A 1 34.49 27.23 -2.22
N ALA A 2 34.30 28.47 -2.68
CA ALA A 2 35.31 29.51 -2.53
C ALA A 2 35.58 29.73 -1.03
N LYS A 3 36.86 29.90 -0.64
CA LYS A 3 37.18 30.27 0.74
C LYS A 3 36.62 31.68 0.98
N LYS A 4 35.65 31.80 1.90
CA LYS A 4 35.24 33.10 2.42
C LYS A 4 36.46 33.74 3.08
N ASP A 5 36.75 34.98 2.69
CA ASP A 5 37.77 35.80 3.34
C ASP A 5 37.15 36.48 4.57
N TYR A 6 37.73 36.20 5.74
CA TYR A 6 37.27 36.72 7.04
C TYR A 6 38.15 37.87 7.56
N THR A 7 39.17 38.30 6.80
CA THR A 7 40.17 39.28 7.25
C THR A 7 39.58 40.62 7.68
N ASN A 8 38.46 41.04 7.08
CA ASN A 8 37.81 42.33 7.36
C ASN A 8 36.55 42.23 8.24
N TRP A 9 36.26 41.06 8.83
CA TRP A 9 35.05 40.87 9.63
C TRP A 9 35.26 41.38 11.06
N ASP A 10 34.27 42.10 11.60
CA ASP A 10 34.32 42.55 12.99
C ASP A 10 33.99 41.39 13.97
N ARG A 11 34.19 41.62 15.27
CA ARG A 11 33.92 40.61 16.31
C ARG A 11 32.46 40.13 16.30
N LYS A 12 31.51 41.02 15.99
CA LYS A 12 30.07 40.72 16.00
C LYS A 12 29.70 39.82 14.81
N ASP A 13 30.26 40.10 13.63
CA ASP A 13 30.07 39.33 12.42
C ASP A 13 30.70 37.93 12.55
N LEU A 14 31.90 37.84 13.15
CA LEU A 14 32.53 36.55 13.45
C LEU A 14 31.73 35.72 14.45
N ILE A 15 31.20 36.33 15.53
CA ILE A 15 30.31 35.64 16.47
C ILE A 15 29.04 35.14 15.76
N LYS A 16 28.45 35.97 14.89
CA LYS A 16 27.25 35.61 14.13
C LYS A 16 27.50 34.42 13.18
N GLU A 17 28.62 34.39 12.46
CA GLU A 17 28.99 33.24 11.63
C GLU A 17 29.30 32.01 12.48
N ILE A 18 29.99 32.15 13.62
CA ILE A 18 30.23 31.03 14.56
C ILE A 18 28.91 30.47 15.09
N GLU A 19 27.95 31.32 15.45
CA GLU A 19 26.62 30.89 15.88
C GLU A 19 25.88 30.15 14.76
N GLN A 20 25.96 30.65 13.52
CA GLN A 20 25.41 29.95 12.36
C GLN A 20 26.10 28.60 12.13
N LEU A 21 27.44 28.55 12.17
CA LEU A 21 28.24 27.33 12.03
C LEU A 21 27.93 26.32 13.14
N ARG A 22 27.76 26.77 14.38
CA ARG A 22 27.38 25.93 15.52
C ARG A 22 25.95 25.39 15.41
N LYS A 23 25.05 26.11 14.73
CA LYS A 23 23.69 25.65 14.41
C LYS A 23 23.65 24.67 13.23
N ARG A 24 24.74 24.52 12.45
CA ARG A 24 24.76 23.58 11.33
C ARG A 24 24.64 22.14 11.83
N LYS A 25 23.92 21.34 11.06
CA LYS A 25 23.76 19.92 11.28
C LYS A 25 25.13 19.23 11.23
N LYS A 26 25.48 18.53 12.31
CA LYS A 26 26.81 17.89 12.48
C LYS A 26 26.91 16.52 11.82
N TYR A 27 25.77 15.85 11.61
CA TYR A 27 25.68 14.52 11.01
C TYR A 27 24.35 14.37 10.25
N GLY A 28 24.39 13.67 9.11
CA GLY A 28 23.24 13.41 8.26
C GLY A 28 23.30 14.18 6.93
N LEU A 29 22.16 14.23 6.25
CA LEU A 29 22.03 14.84 4.92
C LEU A 29 22.05 16.38 5.01
N VAL A 30 22.81 17.02 4.12
CA VAL A 30 22.87 18.48 3.90
C VAL A 30 22.85 18.73 2.40
N TRP A 31 22.02 19.67 1.94
CA TRP A 31 21.88 20.02 0.53
C TRP A 31 21.64 21.53 0.36
N GLU A 32 21.71 22.00 -0.88
CA GLU A 32 21.44 23.40 -1.21
C GLU A 32 19.93 23.64 -1.31
N ASN A 33 19.40 24.58 -0.53
CA ASN A 33 17.98 24.91 -0.58
C ASN A 33 17.66 25.62 -1.91
N LYS A 34 16.73 25.05 -2.68
CA LYS A 34 16.19 25.64 -3.91
C LYS A 34 14.69 25.88 -3.72
N PRO A 35 14.16 27.10 -3.90
CA PRO A 35 12.73 27.34 -3.77
C PRO A 35 11.94 26.51 -4.78
N GLU A 36 10.77 26.03 -4.36
CA GLU A 36 9.86 25.24 -5.18
C GLU A 36 8.57 26.04 -5.41
N ASN A 37 8.20 26.28 -6.67
CA ASN A 37 7.10 27.19 -7.03
C ASN A 37 5.77 26.76 -6.44
N VAL A 38 5.48 25.45 -6.41
CA VAL A 38 4.22 24.91 -5.86
C VAL A 38 4.09 25.16 -4.35
N VAL A 39 5.23 25.22 -3.64
CA VAL A 39 5.29 25.55 -2.21
C VAL A 39 5.09 27.04 -1.98
N GLU A 40 5.72 27.88 -2.80
CA GLU A 40 5.56 29.33 -2.74
C GLU A 40 4.11 29.75 -3.04
N GLN A 41 3.46 29.11 -4.02
CA GLN A 41 2.06 29.37 -4.36
C GLN A 41 1.12 29.12 -3.16
N CYS A 42 1.37 28.07 -2.36
CA CYS A 42 0.56 27.77 -1.17
C CYS A 42 0.65 28.82 -0.05
N LYS A 43 1.59 29.78 -0.14
CA LYS A 43 1.69 30.88 0.83
C LYS A 43 0.66 31.97 0.56
N THR A 44 0.27 32.14 -0.70
CA THR A 44 -0.65 33.20 -1.14
C THR A 44 -2.02 32.66 -1.54
N GLU A 45 -2.10 31.40 -1.96
CA GLU A 45 -3.31 30.76 -2.46
C GLU A 45 -3.64 29.50 -1.66
N LEU A 46 -4.93 29.24 -1.46
CA LEU A 46 -5.38 28.00 -0.83
C LEU A 46 -5.61 26.93 -1.90
N PRO A 47 -4.84 25.82 -1.91
CA PRO A 47 -5.16 24.69 -2.77
C PRO A 47 -6.48 24.06 -2.33
N VAL A 48 -7.30 23.67 -3.29
CA VAL A 48 -8.60 23.03 -3.10
C VAL A 48 -8.80 21.92 -4.12
N LEU A 49 -9.82 21.08 -3.92
CA LEU A 49 -10.23 20.07 -4.88
C LEU A 49 -11.50 20.51 -5.60
N GLU A 50 -11.57 20.21 -6.89
CA GLU A 50 -12.74 20.41 -7.74
C GLU A 50 -13.15 19.08 -8.37
N GLU A 51 -14.36 18.63 -8.07
CA GLU A 51 -14.88 17.39 -8.64
C GLU A 51 -15.16 17.49 -10.15
N VAL A 52 -14.61 16.55 -10.92
CA VAL A 52 -14.94 16.35 -12.34
C VAL A 52 -16.03 15.29 -12.44
N LYS A 53 -17.29 15.72 -12.32
CA LYS A 53 -18.46 14.82 -12.28
C LYS A 53 -18.60 13.88 -13.48
N THR A 54 -18.10 14.28 -14.65
CA THR A 54 -18.14 13.45 -15.87
C THR A 54 -17.20 12.25 -15.81
N LYS A 55 -16.24 12.21 -14.88
CA LYS A 55 -15.31 11.12 -14.62
C LYS A 55 -15.65 10.32 -13.35
N GLU A 56 -16.87 10.48 -12.83
CA GLU A 56 -17.37 9.68 -11.71
C GLU A 56 -17.67 8.25 -12.17
N ILE A 57 -17.29 7.27 -11.35
CA ILE A 57 -17.59 5.86 -11.58
C ILE A 57 -18.30 5.32 -10.34
N ILE A 58 -19.55 4.92 -10.47
CA ILE A 58 -20.30 4.22 -9.42
C ILE A 58 -20.75 2.88 -9.97
N THR A 59 -20.17 1.79 -9.46
CA THR A 59 -20.57 0.41 -9.84
C THR A 59 -21.41 -0.27 -8.78
N ASP A 60 -21.23 0.11 -7.52
CA ASP A 60 -21.90 -0.50 -6.38
C ASP A 60 -22.03 0.52 -5.24
N PRO A 61 -23.22 1.05 -4.94
CA PRO A 61 -23.43 2.01 -3.85
C PRO A 61 -23.03 1.48 -2.46
N ASP A 62 -22.90 0.17 -2.27
CA ASP A 62 -22.43 -0.47 -1.02
C ASP A 62 -20.90 -0.49 -0.88
N LYS A 63 -20.17 -0.33 -1.99
CA LYS A 63 -18.71 -0.26 -1.96
C LYS A 63 -18.18 1.13 -1.60
N PRO A 64 -16.98 1.21 -1.01
CA PRO A 64 -16.37 2.49 -0.67
C PRO A 64 -16.03 3.31 -1.93
N ILE A 65 -16.02 4.64 -1.75
CA ILE A 65 -15.58 5.59 -2.77
C ILE A 65 -14.07 5.79 -2.66
N ASN A 66 -13.39 5.58 -3.79
CA ASN A 66 -11.97 5.87 -3.97
C ASN A 66 -11.79 7.26 -4.60
N LEU A 67 -10.61 7.85 -4.46
CA LEU A 67 -10.30 9.19 -4.97
C LEU A 67 -9.15 9.12 -5.99
N LEU A 68 -9.29 9.83 -7.10
CA LEU A 68 -8.18 10.17 -8.00
C LEU A 68 -8.10 11.70 -8.08
N ILE A 69 -6.94 12.24 -7.70
CA ILE A 69 -6.64 13.67 -7.70
C ILE A 69 -5.63 13.95 -8.81
N GLU A 70 -6.05 14.72 -9.80
CA GLU A 70 -5.21 15.27 -10.85
C GLU A 70 -4.62 16.60 -10.39
N GLY A 71 -3.30 16.67 -10.30
CA GLY A 71 -2.57 17.90 -9.96
C GLY A 71 -1.19 17.62 -9.38
N ASP A 72 -0.48 18.69 -9.00
CA ASP A 72 0.77 18.52 -8.28
C ASP A 72 0.51 17.86 -6.91
N ASN A 73 1.34 16.89 -6.59
CA ASN A 73 1.21 16.10 -5.38
C ASN A 73 1.49 16.91 -4.10
N TYR A 74 2.30 17.97 -4.13
CA TYR A 74 2.43 18.88 -3.00
C TYR A 74 1.10 19.57 -2.66
N HIS A 75 0.38 20.05 -3.68
CA HIS A 75 -0.93 20.67 -3.50
C HIS A 75 -1.97 19.66 -3.00
N ALA A 76 -2.03 18.49 -3.63
CA ALA A 76 -2.94 17.43 -3.20
C ALA A 76 -2.66 17.01 -1.74
N LEU A 77 -1.40 16.80 -1.37
CA LEU A 77 -1.00 16.48 0.00
C LEU A 77 -1.34 17.60 0.99
N SER A 78 -1.25 18.86 0.57
CA SER A 78 -1.68 20.01 1.37
C SER A 78 -3.18 19.95 1.65
N VAL A 79 -4.02 19.67 0.64
CA VAL A 79 -5.46 19.51 0.83
C VAL A 79 -5.79 18.27 1.68
N LEU A 80 -5.11 17.15 1.44
CA LEU A 80 -5.29 15.93 2.21
C LEU A 80 -4.92 16.14 3.69
N ASN A 81 -4.03 17.07 4.02
CA ASN A 81 -3.74 17.43 5.41
C ASN A 81 -4.91 18.14 6.12
N TYR A 82 -5.93 18.59 5.38
CA TYR A 82 -7.16 19.12 5.96
C TYR A 82 -8.22 18.02 6.15
N THR A 83 -8.25 17.05 5.26
CA THR A 83 -9.32 16.04 5.16
C THR A 83 -8.94 14.69 5.81
N HIS A 84 -7.67 14.29 5.72
CA HIS A 84 -7.14 12.97 6.05
C HIS A 84 -5.97 12.97 7.06
N LYS A 85 -5.69 14.09 7.73
CA LYS A 85 -4.62 14.14 8.75
C LYS A 85 -4.77 13.04 9.80
N GLY A 86 -3.72 12.22 9.95
CA GLY A 86 -3.68 11.09 10.88
C GLY A 86 -4.61 9.91 10.52
N LYS A 87 -5.19 9.87 9.32
CA LYS A 87 -6.16 8.85 8.90
C LYS A 87 -5.63 7.87 7.84
N ILE A 88 -4.48 8.13 7.22
CA ILE A 88 -3.93 7.27 6.17
C ILE A 88 -3.18 6.10 6.80
N ASP A 89 -3.56 4.87 6.48
CA ASP A 89 -2.93 3.68 7.06
C ASP A 89 -1.70 3.24 6.29
N VAL A 90 -1.71 3.42 4.96
CA VAL A 90 -0.58 3.02 4.12
C VAL A 90 -0.31 4.10 3.09
N ILE A 91 0.96 4.47 2.95
CA ILE A 91 1.45 5.29 1.85
C ILE A 91 2.39 4.42 1.03
N TYR A 92 2.11 4.23 -0.26
CA TYR A 92 3.05 3.64 -1.21
C TYR A 92 3.40 4.70 -2.24
N ILE A 93 4.68 4.93 -2.48
CA ILE A 93 5.14 5.87 -3.50
C ILE A 93 6.27 5.30 -4.33
N ASP A 94 6.26 5.69 -5.60
CA ASP A 94 7.29 5.42 -6.59
C ASP A 94 7.76 6.76 -7.20
N PRO A 95 8.56 7.55 -6.46
CA PRO A 95 9.05 8.83 -6.95
C PRO A 95 9.98 8.64 -8.17
N PRO A 96 10.23 9.70 -8.96
CA PRO A 96 11.21 9.63 -10.04
C PRO A 96 12.60 9.26 -9.49
N TYR A 97 13.33 8.41 -10.22
CA TYR A 97 14.60 7.84 -9.73
C TYR A 97 15.81 8.74 -9.94
N ASN A 98 15.63 9.89 -10.59
CA ASN A 98 16.68 10.87 -10.83
C ASN A 98 17.86 10.31 -11.62
N THR A 99 17.56 9.51 -12.64
CA THR A 99 18.57 8.78 -13.41
C THR A 99 19.43 9.72 -14.27
N GLY A 100 18.92 10.92 -14.57
CA GLY A 100 19.53 11.88 -15.49
C GLY A 100 18.96 11.83 -16.91
N ALA A 101 18.10 10.84 -17.19
CA ALA A 101 17.14 10.98 -18.28
C ALA A 101 16.24 12.21 -18.00
N LYS A 102 15.62 12.81 -19.01
CA LYS A 102 14.59 13.85 -18.78
C LYS A 102 13.31 13.20 -18.22
N ASP A 103 13.42 12.62 -17.03
CA ASP A 103 12.46 11.73 -16.39
C ASP A 103 11.56 12.43 -15.36
N TRP A 104 11.95 13.61 -14.89
CA TRP A 104 11.11 14.46 -14.03
C TRP A 104 11.42 15.96 -14.16
N LYS A 105 10.52 16.79 -13.66
CA LYS A 105 10.63 18.25 -13.68
C LYS A 105 10.67 18.88 -12.29
N TYR A 106 11.39 19.98 -12.18
CA TYR A 106 11.41 20.87 -11.01
C TYR A 106 11.15 22.30 -11.47
N ASN A 107 10.14 22.96 -10.90
CA ASN A 107 9.70 24.31 -11.34
C ASN A 107 9.41 24.40 -12.85
N ASN A 108 8.77 23.36 -13.42
CA ASN A 108 8.44 23.19 -14.85
C ASN A 108 9.62 22.90 -15.79
N ASP A 109 10.86 22.83 -15.27
CA ASP A 109 12.04 22.52 -16.05
C ASP A 109 12.50 21.08 -15.82
N TYR A 110 12.87 20.38 -16.90
CA TYR A 110 13.47 19.05 -16.78
C TYR A 110 14.81 19.12 -16.06
N VAL A 111 15.03 18.19 -15.12
CA VAL A 111 16.30 18.07 -14.42
C VAL A 111 17.13 17.00 -15.15
N ASP A 112 18.13 17.45 -15.91
CA ASP A 112 19.01 16.53 -16.66
C ASP A 112 20.28 16.15 -15.88
N GLU A 113 21.05 15.24 -16.45
CA GLU A 113 22.30 14.71 -15.86
C GLU A 113 23.39 15.76 -15.59
N ASN A 114 23.37 16.91 -16.28
CA ASN A 114 24.39 17.95 -16.16
C ASN A 114 24.02 19.04 -15.15
N ASP A 115 22.83 18.99 -14.56
CA ASP A 115 22.42 19.93 -13.52
C ASP A 115 23.20 19.69 -12.22
N GLN A 116 24.08 20.66 -11.88
CA GLN A 116 24.91 20.63 -10.67
C GLN A 116 24.09 20.51 -9.37
N TRP A 117 22.82 20.92 -9.39
CA TRP A 117 21.92 20.89 -8.25
C TRP A 117 20.88 19.78 -8.31
N ARG A 118 20.99 18.85 -9.27
CA ARG A 118 20.05 17.74 -9.50
C ARG A 118 19.63 17.01 -8.23
N HIS A 119 20.60 16.56 -7.43
CA HIS A 119 20.34 15.86 -6.18
C HIS A 119 19.71 16.76 -5.10
N SER A 120 20.12 18.03 -5.04
CA SER A 120 19.53 19.00 -4.09
C SER A 120 18.08 19.32 -4.42
N LYS A 121 17.75 19.50 -5.71
CA LYS A 121 16.37 19.70 -6.19
C LYS A 121 15.50 18.49 -5.88
N TRP A 122 16.01 17.28 -6.14
CA TRP A 122 15.26 16.04 -5.87
C TRP A 122 14.98 15.86 -4.38
N ILE A 123 15.99 16.07 -3.53
CA ILE A 123 15.82 16.00 -2.08
C ILE A 123 14.85 17.06 -1.57
N GLN A 124 14.91 18.30 -2.07
CA GLN A 124 13.97 19.35 -1.70
C GLN A 124 12.52 18.98 -2.06
N MET A 125 12.29 18.49 -3.28
CA MET A 125 10.99 18.02 -3.75
C MET A 125 10.44 16.91 -2.82
N MET A 126 11.27 15.92 -2.50
CA MET A 126 10.88 14.79 -1.64
C MET A 126 10.67 15.22 -0.19
N GLU A 127 11.53 16.07 0.37
CA GLU A 127 11.41 16.57 1.75
C GLU A 127 10.04 17.21 1.98
N HIS A 128 9.65 18.14 1.11
CA HIS A 128 8.38 18.84 1.20
C HIS A 128 7.20 17.87 1.22
N ARG A 129 7.18 16.90 0.31
CA ARG A 129 6.10 15.90 0.19
C ARG A 129 6.08 14.91 1.35
N LEU A 130 7.24 14.38 1.75
CA LEU A 130 7.38 13.44 2.87
C LEU A 130 6.98 14.07 4.22
N ASN A 131 7.27 15.36 4.42
CA ASN A 131 6.81 16.10 5.59
C ASN A 131 5.28 16.20 5.67
N HIS A 132 4.60 16.36 4.54
CA HIS A 132 3.13 16.27 4.48
C HIS A 132 2.65 14.85 4.70
N ALA A 133 3.24 13.86 4.02
CA ALA A 133 2.90 12.45 4.13
C ALA A 133 2.97 11.96 5.59
N ARG A 134 4.02 12.35 6.33
CA ARG A 134 4.18 12.01 7.75
C ARG A 134 3.01 12.49 8.61
N LYS A 135 2.40 13.63 8.31
CA LYS A 135 1.23 14.16 9.05
C LYS A 135 -0.07 13.44 8.71
N LEU A 136 -0.15 12.83 7.52
CA LEU A 136 -1.30 12.06 7.06
C LEU A 136 -1.38 10.67 7.68
N LEU A 137 -0.23 10.04 7.93
CA LEU A 137 -0.17 8.69 8.49
C LEU A 137 -0.85 8.57 9.86
N SER A 138 -1.67 7.53 10.01
CA SER A 138 -2.18 7.06 11.30
C SER A 138 -1.02 6.53 12.16
N GLN A 139 -1.22 6.43 13.49
CA GLN A 139 -0.15 5.99 14.40
C GLN A 139 0.33 4.56 14.10
N THR A 140 -0.56 3.71 13.59
CA THR A 140 -0.27 2.34 13.17
C THR A 140 0.18 2.25 11.70
N GLY A 141 0.25 3.38 11.00
CA GLY A 141 0.41 3.42 9.55
C GLY A 141 1.85 3.20 9.08
N PHE A 142 1.97 2.84 7.80
CA PHE A 142 3.23 2.52 7.13
C PHE A 142 3.46 3.43 5.93
N ILE A 143 4.72 3.76 5.65
CA ILE A 143 5.14 4.36 4.38
C ILE A 143 6.16 3.47 3.70
N ILE A 144 5.93 3.25 2.41
CA ILE A 144 6.75 2.46 1.51
C ILE A 144 7.19 3.36 0.36
N CYS A 145 8.49 3.46 0.15
CA CYS A 145 9.07 4.27 -0.92
C CYS A 145 9.96 3.38 -1.81
N ALA A 146 9.52 3.14 -3.04
CA ALA A 146 10.32 2.46 -4.05
C ALA A 146 11.42 3.40 -4.55
N ILE A 147 12.61 2.84 -4.82
CA ILE A 147 13.75 3.60 -5.31
C ILE A 147 14.74 2.68 -6.03
N ASP A 148 15.58 3.25 -6.89
CA ASP A 148 16.75 2.56 -7.41
C ASP A 148 18.04 2.98 -6.69
N LYS A 149 19.20 2.66 -7.29
CA LYS A 149 20.52 2.93 -6.73
C LYS A 149 20.92 4.41 -6.70
N TYR A 150 20.34 5.29 -7.52
CA TYR A 150 20.85 6.66 -7.69
C TYR A 150 20.58 7.52 -6.46
N GLU A 151 19.38 7.42 -5.89
CA GLU A 151 18.98 8.19 -4.70
C GLU A 151 18.78 7.33 -3.44
N LEU A 152 19.14 6.05 -3.49
CA LEU A 152 18.97 5.11 -2.37
C LEU A 152 19.46 5.68 -1.03
N PHE A 153 20.69 6.19 -1.00
CA PHE A 153 21.31 6.66 0.24
C PHE A 153 20.80 8.05 0.66
N SER A 154 20.62 8.96 -0.30
CA SER A 154 20.08 10.30 -0.04
C SER A 154 18.66 10.22 0.52
N LEU A 155 17.80 9.41 -0.11
CA LEU A 155 16.45 9.13 0.38
C LEU A 155 16.47 8.42 1.73
N GLY A 156 17.36 7.45 1.93
CA GLY A 156 17.49 6.75 3.21
C GLY A 156 17.74 7.70 4.38
N LEU A 157 18.70 8.62 4.24
CA LEU A 157 19.01 9.64 5.25
C LEU A 157 17.86 10.64 5.45
N LEU A 158 17.19 11.04 4.37
CA LEU A 158 16.02 11.93 4.45
C LEU A 158 14.85 11.27 5.18
N MET A 159 14.59 10.00 4.90
CA MET A 159 13.57 9.20 5.57
C MET A 159 13.90 8.98 7.05
N ASP A 160 15.16 8.72 7.40
CA ASP A 160 15.62 8.62 8.79
C ASP A 160 15.39 9.93 9.56
N GLU A 161 15.62 11.09 8.91
CA GLU A 161 15.38 12.41 9.50
C GLU A 161 13.90 12.71 9.73
N ILE A 162 13.05 12.42 8.73
CA ILE A 162 11.62 12.74 8.79
C ILE A 162 10.87 11.73 9.67
N PHE A 163 11.10 10.43 9.47
CA PHE A 163 10.35 9.37 10.14
C PHE A 163 11.01 8.88 11.43
N GLY A 164 12.30 9.12 11.60
CA GLY A 164 13.13 8.61 12.68
C GLY A 164 13.68 7.23 12.33
N GLU A 165 15.01 7.08 12.44
CA GLU A 165 15.72 5.83 12.14
C GLU A 165 15.14 4.61 12.88
N LYS A 166 14.73 4.80 14.14
CA LYS A 166 14.11 3.73 14.96
C LYS A 166 12.80 3.20 14.38
N ASN A 167 12.16 3.94 13.48
CA ASN A 167 10.92 3.54 12.83
C ASN A 167 11.16 2.88 11.45
N ARG A 168 12.41 2.72 11.03
CA ARG A 168 12.78 1.97 9.82
C ARG A 168 12.59 0.47 10.07
N LEU A 169 11.64 -0.13 9.36
CA LEU A 169 11.35 -1.56 9.46
C LEU A 169 12.25 -2.39 8.56
N GLY A 170 12.66 -1.84 7.41
CA GLY A 170 13.59 -2.51 6.53
C GLY A 170 13.90 -1.75 5.24
N VAL A 171 14.98 -2.19 4.60
CA VAL A 171 15.32 -1.87 3.22
C VAL A 171 15.19 -3.18 2.44
N ILE A 172 14.17 -3.26 1.61
CA ILE A 172 13.86 -4.48 0.85
C ILE A 172 14.54 -4.36 -0.51
N SER A 173 15.28 -5.38 -0.91
CA SER A 173 15.79 -5.52 -2.28
C SER A 173 14.86 -6.42 -3.07
N VAL A 174 14.39 -5.93 -4.22
CA VAL A 174 13.43 -6.62 -5.09
C VAL A 174 14.09 -6.93 -6.42
N VAL A 175 14.10 -8.20 -6.80
CA VAL A 175 14.56 -8.64 -8.13
C VAL A 175 13.46 -8.35 -9.15
N HIS A 176 13.56 -7.21 -9.85
CA HIS A 176 12.56 -6.75 -10.83
C HIS A 176 12.92 -7.13 -12.28
N LYS A 177 14.19 -7.46 -12.53
CA LYS A 177 14.71 -7.88 -13.83
C LYS A 177 15.80 -8.94 -13.65
N PRO A 178 15.43 -10.21 -13.47
CA PRO A 178 16.37 -11.30 -13.17
C PRO A 178 17.53 -11.43 -14.15
N GLU A 179 17.31 -11.07 -15.43
CA GLU A 179 18.31 -11.11 -16.50
C GLU A 179 19.38 -10.01 -16.35
N GLY A 180 19.11 -9.00 -15.54
CA GLY A 180 19.96 -7.82 -15.40
C GLY A 180 19.92 -6.88 -16.61
N ARG A 181 20.56 -5.72 -16.47
CA ARG A 181 20.77 -4.78 -17.58
C ARG A 181 22.06 -5.14 -18.33
N ASN A 182 21.92 -5.77 -19.50
CA ASN A 182 23.03 -6.28 -20.31
C ASN A 182 24.04 -5.21 -20.81
N GLN A 183 23.69 -3.93 -20.75
CA GLN A 183 24.52 -2.82 -21.26
C GLN A 183 25.40 -2.18 -20.17
N GLU A 184 25.34 -2.65 -18.92
CA GLU A 184 26.15 -2.09 -17.85
C GLU A 184 27.57 -2.68 -17.82
N LYS A 185 28.57 -1.81 -17.68
CA LYS A 185 30.00 -2.17 -17.77
C LYS A 185 30.50 -3.10 -16.65
N PHE A 186 29.91 -3.01 -15.46
CA PHE A 186 30.42 -3.70 -14.27
C PHE A 186 29.44 -4.74 -13.74
N PHE A 187 28.31 -4.29 -13.19
CA PHE A 187 27.25 -5.17 -12.67
C PHE A 187 25.99 -4.92 -13.46
N GLY A 188 25.36 -5.98 -13.98
CA GLY A 188 24.04 -5.90 -14.59
C GLY A 188 22.96 -5.73 -13.52
N THR A 189 22.49 -4.51 -13.32
CA THR A 189 21.48 -4.17 -12.30
C THR A 189 20.20 -4.97 -12.57
N SER A 190 19.87 -5.85 -11.65
CA SER A 190 18.66 -6.69 -11.66
C SER A 190 17.66 -6.30 -10.58
N ASN A 191 18.09 -5.48 -9.62
CA ASN A 191 17.35 -5.18 -8.39
C ASN A 191 16.98 -3.70 -8.30
N GLU A 192 15.82 -3.46 -7.68
CA GLU A 192 15.42 -2.17 -7.11
C GLU A 192 15.29 -2.32 -5.59
N PHE A 193 15.01 -1.22 -4.91
CA PHE A 193 14.87 -1.17 -3.46
C PHE A 193 13.53 -0.58 -3.04
N MET A 194 13.10 -0.90 -1.83
CA MET A 194 11.96 -0.30 -1.18
C MET A 194 12.30 -0.01 0.29
N PHE A 195 12.20 1.24 0.70
CA PHE A 195 12.22 1.59 2.12
C PHE A 195 10.86 1.35 2.74
N VAL A 196 10.82 0.72 3.91
CA VAL A 196 9.60 0.52 4.69
C VAL A 196 9.78 1.13 6.08
N TYR A 197 8.92 2.10 6.41
CA TYR A 197 8.89 2.75 7.72
C TYR A 197 7.51 2.66 8.35
N ALA A 198 7.48 2.53 9.67
CA ALA A 198 6.28 2.81 10.45
C ALA A 198 6.17 4.30 10.77
N LYS A 199 4.96 4.79 11.02
CA LYS A 199 4.77 6.07 11.72
C LYS A 199 5.32 6.00 13.14
N SER A 200 5.02 4.90 13.83
CA SER A 200 5.48 4.54 15.17
C SER A 200 5.72 3.03 15.22
N ILE A 201 6.97 2.60 15.39
CA ILE A 201 7.32 1.18 15.45
C ILE A 201 6.61 0.44 16.59
N ASN A 202 6.31 1.13 17.69
CA ASN A 202 5.64 0.56 18.86
C ASN A 202 4.16 0.23 18.61
N SER A 203 3.55 0.85 17.60
CA SER A 203 2.14 0.66 17.25
C SER A 203 1.95 -0.11 15.94
N ALA A 204 3.01 -0.29 15.16
CA ALA A 204 2.98 -0.97 13.89
C ALA A 204 2.89 -2.49 14.08
N SER A 205 2.07 -3.14 13.26
CA SER A 205 1.97 -4.59 13.20
C SER A 205 1.67 -5.02 11.77
N PHE A 206 2.46 -5.96 11.26
CA PHE A 206 2.17 -6.60 9.98
C PHE A 206 1.03 -7.60 10.13
N ASN A 207 0.32 -7.83 9.03
CA ASN A 207 -0.61 -8.94 8.95
C ASN A 207 0.15 -10.27 9.01
N LYS A 208 -0.45 -11.24 9.70
CA LYS A 208 0.07 -12.60 9.83
C LYS A 208 -0.31 -13.41 8.59
N ILE A 209 0.49 -13.27 7.54
CA ILE A 209 0.25 -13.89 6.24
C ILE A 209 1.53 -14.48 5.67
N THR A 210 1.35 -15.39 4.72
CA THR A 210 2.37 -15.92 3.85
C THR A 210 2.24 -15.26 2.49
N LEU A 211 3.39 -14.86 1.94
CA LEU A 211 3.46 -14.31 0.59
C LEU A 211 3.64 -15.42 -0.45
N ASP A 212 3.94 -16.65 -0.03
CA ASP A 212 4.13 -17.81 -0.89
C ASP A 212 2.86 -18.69 -0.94
N ASP A 213 2.11 -18.62 -2.05
CA ASP A 213 0.85 -19.35 -2.19
C ASP A 213 1.02 -20.88 -2.04
N GLU A 214 2.16 -21.46 -2.45
CA GLU A 214 2.44 -22.90 -2.25
C GLU A 214 2.64 -23.27 -0.77
N LEU A 215 3.11 -22.30 0.03
CA LEU A 215 3.23 -22.47 1.47
C LEU A 215 1.88 -22.20 2.15
N ALA A 216 1.08 -21.27 1.64
CA ALA A 216 -0.29 -21.00 2.10
C ALA A 216 -1.20 -22.23 1.98
N ASP A 217 -1.12 -22.99 0.87
CA ASP A 217 -1.85 -24.25 0.67
C ASP A 217 -1.55 -25.31 1.75
N ARG A 218 -0.41 -25.21 2.43
CA ARG A 218 -0.05 -26.12 3.53
C ARG A 218 -0.77 -25.78 4.84
N PHE A 219 -1.39 -24.60 4.95
CA PHE A 219 -2.15 -24.11 6.10
C PHE A 219 -3.66 -24.22 5.84
N SER A 220 -4.14 -25.47 5.72
CA SER A 220 -5.51 -25.80 5.32
C SER A 220 -6.57 -25.69 6.43
N GLU A 221 -6.18 -25.40 7.66
CA GLU A 221 -7.08 -25.34 8.82
C GLU A 221 -7.20 -23.88 9.30
N GLU A 222 -8.35 -23.46 9.83
CA GLU A 222 -8.58 -22.09 10.32
C GLU A 222 -9.23 -22.10 11.71
N ASP A 223 -8.90 -21.10 12.54
CA ASP A 223 -9.61 -20.80 13.79
C ASP A 223 -9.64 -19.28 14.04
N GLU A 224 -10.10 -18.84 15.21
CA GLU A 224 -10.19 -17.41 15.59
C GLU A 224 -8.85 -16.64 15.49
N GLN A 225 -7.71 -17.33 15.48
CA GLN A 225 -6.38 -16.74 15.35
C GLN A 225 -5.82 -16.82 13.91
N GLY A 226 -6.60 -17.32 12.94
CA GLY A 226 -6.25 -17.40 11.52
C GLY A 226 -5.80 -18.79 11.06
N SER A 227 -5.32 -18.87 9.82
CA SER A 227 -4.93 -20.13 9.18
C SER A 227 -3.73 -20.80 9.85
N TYR A 228 -3.76 -22.12 9.91
CA TYR A 228 -2.74 -22.94 10.54
C TYR A 228 -2.59 -24.31 9.91
N ARG A 229 -1.48 -24.96 10.24
CA ARG A 229 -1.23 -26.36 9.91
C ARG A 229 -0.73 -27.10 11.12
N LEU A 230 -1.11 -28.36 11.21
CA LEU A 230 -0.69 -29.20 12.31
C LEU A 230 0.68 -29.80 12.00
N LYS A 231 1.62 -29.59 12.91
CA LYS A 231 2.90 -30.29 12.89
C LYS A 231 3.04 -31.12 14.15
N ASN A 232 3.27 -32.42 13.97
CA ASN A 232 3.47 -33.36 15.07
C ASN A 232 4.44 -32.78 16.12
N PHE A 233 4.06 -32.80 17.39
CA PHE A 233 4.80 -32.16 18.47
C PHE A 233 6.06 -32.95 18.89
N ILE A 234 6.20 -34.19 18.44
CA ILE A 234 7.42 -34.99 18.56
C ILE A 234 8.46 -34.50 17.54
N ARG A 235 9.73 -34.41 17.95
CA ARG A 235 10.85 -34.16 17.03
C ARG A 235 11.15 -35.39 16.17
N LEU A 236 10.56 -35.46 14.98
CA LEU A 236 10.76 -36.60 14.06
C LEU A 236 11.97 -36.44 13.12
N THR A 237 12.38 -35.21 12.80
CA THR A 237 13.34 -34.89 11.71
C THR A 237 14.82 -34.89 12.12
N ASP A 238 15.16 -34.82 13.40
CA ASP A 238 16.56 -34.56 13.84
C ASP A 238 17.39 -35.84 14.05
N GLY A 239 16.97 -36.97 13.48
CA GLY A 239 17.68 -38.25 13.57
C GLY A 239 18.05 -38.64 15.00
N LYS A 240 19.32 -39.04 15.22
CA LYS A 240 19.84 -39.46 16.53
C LYS A 240 19.70 -38.39 17.62
N TYR A 241 19.73 -37.09 17.29
CA TYR A 241 19.70 -35.99 18.27
C TYR A 241 18.34 -35.74 18.91
N SER A 242 17.28 -36.38 18.40
CA SER A 242 15.91 -36.28 18.94
C SER A 242 15.56 -37.38 19.94
N LEU A 243 16.45 -38.32 20.22
CA LEU A 243 16.23 -39.42 21.17
C LEU A 243 16.29 -38.92 22.61
N ARG A 244 15.48 -39.51 23.50
CA ARG A 244 15.47 -39.19 24.94
C ARG A 244 16.87 -39.15 25.55
N LYS A 245 17.72 -40.13 25.21
CA LYS A 245 19.10 -40.23 25.72
C LYS A 245 19.95 -38.97 25.48
N ASN A 246 19.68 -38.23 24.41
CA ASN A 246 20.46 -37.06 24.02
C ASN A 246 19.85 -35.75 24.54
N LYS A 247 18.56 -35.75 24.90
CA LYS A 247 17.82 -34.57 25.40
C LYS A 247 16.80 -34.99 26.47
N PRO A 248 17.25 -35.50 27.63
CA PRO A 248 16.35 -36.09 28.63
C PRO A 248 15.32 -35.08 29.18
N HIS A 249 15.70 -33.80 29.28
CA HIS A 249 14.81 -32.73 29.76
C HIS A 249 13.63 -32.42 28.83
N PHE A 250 13.64 -32.93 27.58
CA PHE A 250 12.54 -32.79 26.62
C PHE A 250 11.65 -34.04 26.56
N PHE A 251 11.91 -35.04 27.40
CA PHE A 251 11.07 -36.22 27.59
C PHE A 251 10.35 -36.11 28.94
N TYR A 252 9.08 -35.73 28.91
CA TYR A 252 8.24 -35.60 30.09
C TYR A 252 6.78 -35.95 29.75
N PRO A 253 5.99 -36.42 30.73
CA PRO A 253 4.57 -36.65 30.50
C PRO A 253 3.85 -35.32 30.28
N ILE A 254 2.98 -35.31 29.28
CA ILE A 254 1.93 -34.29 29.13
C ILE A 254 0.61 -35.01 29.39
N TYR A 255 -0.10 -34.59 30.43
CA TYR A 255 -1.40 -35.15 30.79
C TYR A 255 -2.48 -34.45 29.96
N VAL A 256 -3.27 -35.21 29.22
CA VAL A 256 -4.32 -34.69 28.34
C VAL A 256 -5.67 -35.13 28.90
N SER A 257 -6.59 -34.19 29.08
CA SER A 257 -7.97 -34.48 29.51
C SER A 257 -8.69 -35.45 28.55
N GLN A 258 -9.67 -36.21 29.06
CA GLN A 258 -10.44 -37.16 28.24
C GLN A 258 -11.17 -36.51 27.06
N ASN A 259 -11.56 -35.24 27.17
CA ASN A 259 -12.18 -34.49 26.07
C ASN A 259 -11.15 -33.86 25.10
N LEU A 260 -9.85 -34.07 25.33
CA LEU A 260 -8.72 -33.60 24.51
C LEU A 260 -8.51 -32.08 24.45
N GLU A 261 -9.24 -31.30 25.24
CA GLU A 261 -9.21 -29.83 25.19
C GLU A 261 -8.21 -29.22 26.17
N ASN A 262 -7.95 -29.90 27.28
CA ASN A 262 -7.12 -29.39 28.38
C ASN A 262 -5.85 -30.21 28.59
N PHE A 263 -4.79 -29.51 28.99
CA PHE A 263 -3.45 -30.05 29.21
C PHE A 263 -2.96 -29.79 30.64
N SER A 264 -2.18 -30.71 31.20
CA SER A 264 -1.48 -30.53 32.47
C SER A 264 -0.08 -31.14 32.44
N LEU A 265 0.81 -30.60 33.27
CA LEU A 265 2.16 -31.14 33.50
C LEU A 265 2.24 -31.95 34.80
N GLU A 266 1.13 -32.01 35.54
CA GLU A 266 0.95 -32.77 36.76
C GLU A 266 -0.17 -33.80 36.55
N GLU A 267 -0.07 -34.91 37.27
CA GLU A 267 -1.05 -35.97 37.19
C GLU A 267 -2.39 -35.51 37.78
N LYS A 268 -3.48 -35.70 37.03
CA LYS A 268 -4.83 -35.32 37.43
C LYS A 268 -5.81 -36.43 37.09
N LYS A 269 -6.80 -36.66 37.97
CA LYS A 269 -7.87 -37.61 37.71
C LYS A 269 -8.63 -37.22 36.43
N GLY A 270 -8.85 -38.18 35.54
CA GLY A 270 -9.51 -37.95 34.25
C GLY A 270 -8.58 -37.43 33.13
N TYR A 271 -7.26 -37.43 33.35
CA TYR A 271 -6.27 -37.11 32.33
C TYR A 271 -5.43 -38.34 31.98
N ILE A 272 -4.94 -38.40 30.74
CA ILE A 272 -4.16 -39.51 30.19
C ILE A 272 -2.73 -39.01 29.95
N ALA A 273 -1.75 -39.72 30.52
CA ALA A 273 -0.33 -39.39 30.33
C ALA A 273 0.13 -39.71 28.91
N THR A 274 0.63 -38.71 28.20
CA THR A 274 1.14 -38.82 26.84
C THR A 274 2.64 -38.56 26.82
N TYR A 275 3.39 -39.41 26.11
CA TYR A 275 4.85 -39.36 26.00
C TYR A 275 5.28 -39.25 24.52
N PRO A 276 6.46 -38.68 24.20
CA PRO A 276 6.94 -38.53 22.83
C PRO A 276 7.52 -39.85 22.30
N ILE A 277 6.67 -40.87 22.20
CA ILE A 277 7.02 -42.22 21.76
C ILE A 277 6.37 -42.46 20.40
N THR A 278 7.16 -42.86 19.40
CA THR A 278 6.64 -43.13 18.06
C THR A 278 5.84 -44.44 18.01
N ASP A 279 5.12 -44.69 16.91
CA ASP A 279 4.37 -45.95 16.74
C ASP A 279 5.23 -47.21 16.75
N LYS A 280 6.52 -47.06 16.42
CA LYS A 280 7.52 -48.12 16.50
C LYS A 280 8.15 -48.27 17.89
N GLY A 281 7.61 -47.59 18.91
CA GLY A 281 8.09 -47.66 20.30
C GLY A 281 9.37 -46.87 20.59
N VAL A 282 9.81 -45.98 19.68
CA VAL A 282 11.07 -45.25 19.87
C VAL A 282 10.84 -44.03 20.75
N GLU A 283 11.53 -43.97 21.89
CA GLU A 283 11.53 -42.81 22.80
C GLU A 283 12.28 -41.62 22.20
N ARG A 284 11.51 -40.64 21.71
CA ARG A 284 12.03 -39.37 21.16
C ARG A 284 11.92 -38.26 22.20
N THR A 285 11.67 -37.04 21.76
CA THR A 285 11.55 -35.86 22.60
C THR A 285 10.47 -34.94 22.05
N TRP A 286 9.83 -34.18 22.94
CA TRP A 286 9.00 -33.06 22.54
C TRP A 286 9.85 -31.98 21.88
N LYS A 287 9.20 -31.09 21.11
CA LYS A 287 9.88 -29.93 20.52
C LYS A 287 10.40 -28.95 21.57
N THR A 288 9.74 -28.85 22.72
CA THR A 288 9.94 -27.79 23.72
C THR A 288 10.11 -28.33 25.14
N THR A 289 10.58 -27.49 26.06
CA THR A 289 10.59 -27.74 27.50
C THR A 289 9.19 -27.56 28.09
N LYS A 290 9.00 -28.01 29.34
CA LYS A 290 7.74 -27.88 30.11
C LYS A 290 7.18 -26.45 30.12
N GLU A 291 8.02 -25.46 30.40
CA GLU A 291 7.61 -24.05 30.49
C GLU A 291 7.10 -23.52 29.14
N THR A 292 7.85 -23.77 28.07
CA THR A 292 7.46 -23.34 26.71
C THR A 292 6.22 -24.08 26.23
N PHE A 293 6.07 -25.38 26.56
CA PHE A 293 4.84 -26.11 26.28
C PHE A 293 3.62 -25.44 26.93
N LEU A 294 3.71 -25.11 28.22
CA LEU A 294 2.60 -24.46 28.93
C LEU A 294 2.23 -23.12 28.28
N LYS A 295 3.22 -22.31 27.88
CA LYS A 295 2.97 -21.06 27.14
C LYS A 295 2.21 -21.30 25.83
N LEU A 296 2.63 -22.29 25.02
CA LEU A 296 1.96 -22.62 23.76
C LEU A 296 0.55 -23.17 23.97
N ALA A 297 0.35 -24.02 24.99
CA ALA A 297 -0.96 -24.59 25.32
C ALA A 297 -1.95 -23.50 25.78
N THR A 298 -1.52 -22.59 26.66
CA THR A 298 -2.35 -21.45 27.12
C THR A 298 -2.72 -20.51 25.97
N LEU A 299 -1.85 -20.36 24.97
CA LEU A 299 -2.12 -19.57 23.76
C LEU A 299 -3.01 -20.30 22.73
N GLY A 300 -3.44 -21.55 23.00
CA GLY A 300 -4.27 -22.33 22.08
C GLY A 300 -3.52 -22.90 20.87
N ASN A 301 -2.19 -22.95 20.93
CA ASN A 301 -1.32 -23.43 19.84
C ASN A 301 -1.00 -24.93 19.90
N ILE A 302 -1.55 -25.66 20.88
CA ILE A 302 -1.42 -27.12 20.98
C ILE A 302 -2.80 -27.76 20.81
N VAL A 303 -2.86 -28.85 20.05
CA VAL A 303 -4.07 -29.67 19.87
C VAL A 303 -3.73 -31.13 20.15
N ALA A 304 -4.59 -31.81 20.90
CA ALA A 304 -4.57 -33.26 21.00
C ALA A 304 -5.57 -33.87 20.02
N LYS A 305 -5.15 -34.91 19.31
CA LYS A 305 -6.03 -35.75 18.49
C LYS A 305 -5.89 -37.20 18.94
N LYS A 306 -7.01 -37.95 18.91
CA LYS A 306 -6.99 -39.40 19.09
C LYS A 306 -6.72 -40.05 17.74
N GLU A 307 -5.62 -40.78 17.64
CA GLU A 307 -5.25 -41.54 16.45
C GLU A 307 -5.09 -43.01 16.83
N SER A 308 -5.99 -43.85 16.31
CA SER A 308 -6.17 -45.22 16.79
C SER A 308 -6.39 -45.25 18.32
N ASP A 309 -5.49 -45.88 19.07
CA ASP A 309 -5.56 -45.99 20.54
C ASP A 309 -4.63 -45.02 21.29
N LYS A 310 -4.02 -44.05 20.59
CA LYS A 310 -3.08 -43.11 21.20
C LYS A 310 -3.55 -41.67 21.06
N ILE A 311 -3.17 -40.86 22.05
CA ILE A 311 -3.28 -39.41 21.97
C ILE A 311 -2.00 -38.87 21.34
N VAL A 312 -2.16 -38.13 20.25
CA VAL A 312 -1.06 -37.46 19.55
C VAL A 312 -1.20 -35.96 19.72
N LEU A 313 -0.10 -35.32 20.11
CA LEU A 313 -0.04 -33.87 20.25
C LEU A 313 0.49 -33.24 18.98
N TYR A 314 -0.19 -32.17 18.56
CA TYR A 314 0.18 -31.34 17.42
C TYR A 314 0.38 -29.90 17.88
N GLU A 315 1.34 -29.24 17.26
CA GLU A 315 1.51 -27.79 17.34
C GLU A 315 0.82 -27.16 16.12
N LYS A 316 -0.02 -26.16 16.37
CA LYS A 316 -0.55 -25.27 15.35
C LYS A 316 0.59 -24.36 14.92
N LEU A 317 1.16 -24.63 13.75
CA LEU A 317 2.03 -23.67 13.09
C LEU A 317 1.13 -22.72 12.33
N ARG A 318 1.18 -21.45 12.73
CA ARG A 318 0.47 -20.37 12.05
C ARG A 318 1.23 -19.93 10.81
N GLU A 319 0.52 -19.21 9.95
CA GLU A 319 1.01 -18.52 8.77
C GLU A 319 1.91 -17.31 9.13
N ASP A 320 2.79 -17.46 10.12
CA ASP A 320 3.75 -16.42 10.55
C ASP A 320 5.06 -16.64 9.78
N GLN A 321 5.07 -16.29 8.49
CA GLN A 321 6.30 -16.32 7.72
C GLN A 321 7.22 -15.17 8.16
N VAL A 322 8.48 -15.48 8.46
CA VAL A 322 9.51 -14.44 8.59
C VAL A 322 9.68 -13.78 7.22
N ILE A 323 9.20 -12.54 7.10
CA ILE A 323 9.33 -11.75 5.88
C ILE A 323 10.81 -11.38 5.70
N LYS A 324 11.41 -11.88 4.61
CA LYS A 324 12.81 -11.59 4.27
C LYS A 324 12.93 -10.20 3.64
N THR A 325 14.10 -9.58 3.73
CA THR A 325 14.42 -8.31 3.07
C THR A 325 14.88 -8.49 1.62
N HIS A 326 14.91 -9.71 1.10
CA HIS A 326 15.25 -9.99 -0.29
C HIS A 326 14.08 -10.71 -0.97
N TRP A 327 13.43 -10.02 -1.89
CA TRP A 327 12.18 -10.41 -2.52
C TRP A 327 12.45 -10.87 -3.95
N ILE A 328 12.27 -12.17 -4.18
CA ILE A 328 12.47 -12.81 -5.48
C ILE A 328 11.20 -13.59 -5.83
N LYS A 329 10.49 -13.11 -6.84
CA LYS A 329 9.37 -13.82 -7.48
C LYS A 329 9.31 -13.46 -8.94
N LYS A 330 8.87 -14.38 -9.80
CA LYS A 330 8.71 -14.12 -11.23
C LYS A 330 7.71 -12.97 -11.46
N GLU A 331 6.68 -12.90 -10.62
CA GLU A 331 5.61 -11.90 -10.62
C GLU A 331 6.10 -10.47 -10.37
N TYR A 332 7.28 -10.28 -9.76
CA TYR A 332 7.86 -8.96 -9.55
C TYR A 332 8.53 -8.37 -10.79
N HIS A 333 8.54 -9.12 -11.91
CA HIS A 333 9.15 -8.66 -13.14
C HIS A 333 8.41 -7.44 -13.71
N GLY A 334 9.11 -6.29 -13.81
CA GLY A 334 8.50 -5.00 -14.18
C GLY A 334 7.87 -4.98 -15.59
N TYR A 335 8.53 -5.59 -16.58
CA TYR A 335 7.98 -5.66 -17.94
C TYR A 335 6.75 -6.57 -18.05
N HIS A 336 6.82 -7.82 -17.56
CA HIS A 336 5.75 -8.80 -17.71
C HIS A 336 4.50 -8.47 -16.90
N PHE A 337 4.67 -7.96 -15.68
CA PHE A 337 3.58 -7.74 -14.74
C PHE A 337 3.30 -6.25 -14.47
N GLY A 338 4.01 -5.36 -15.16
CA GLY A 338 3.74 -3.93 -15.25
C GLY A 338 3.42 -3.53 -16.69
N THR A 339 4.44 -3.44 -17.55
CA THR A 339 4.33 -2.87 -18.91
C THR A 339 3.33 -3.64 -19.79
N LYS A 340 3.46 -4.96 -19.89
CA LYS A 340 2.52 -5.77 -20.70
C LYS A 340 1.10 -5.72 -20.14
N LEU A 341 0.97 -5.72 -18.81
CA LEU A 341 -0.33 -5.66 -18.15
C LEU A 341 -1.05 -4.33 -18.46
N ILE A 342 -0.35 -3.19 -18.42
CA ILE A 342 -0.99 -1.92 -18.77
C ILE A 342 -1.27 -1.79 -20.27
N GLU A 343 -0.38 -2.29 -21.13
CA GLU A 343 -0.61 -2.35 -22.59
C GLU A 343 -1.87 -3.16 -22.92
N GLU A 344 -2.06 -4.28 -22.23
CA GLU A 344 -3.26 -5.12 -22.34
C GLU A 344 -4.53 -4.38 -21.90
N ILE A 345 -4.50 -3.75 -20.73
CA ILE A 345 -5.64 -2.99 -20.20
C ILE A 345 -5.99 -1.83 -21.14
N LEU A 346 -5.00 -1.02 -21.53
CA LEU A 346 -5.23 0.18 -22.32
C LEU A 346 -5.43 -0.11 -23.81
N GLY A 347 -4.95 -1.26 -24.30
CA GLY A 347 -4.95 -1.64 -25.71
C GLY A 347 -3.83 -0.99 -26.53
N ALA A 348 -2.92 -0.25 -25.88
CA ALA A 348 -1.80 0.44 -26.51
C ALA A 348 -0.69 0.72 -25.49
N LYS A 349 0.54 0.90 -25.97
CA LYS A 349 1.67 1.32 -25.16
C LYS A 349 1.60 2.82 -24.89
N LYS A 350 0.99 3.19 -23.76
CA LYS A 350 0.86 4.58 -23.30
C LYS A 350 1.76 4.95 -22.10
N PHE A 351 2.49 3.98 -21.53
CA PHE A 351 3.32 4.21 -20.34
C PHE A 351 4.51 3.23 -20.31
N ASP A 352 5.72 3.75 -20.11
CA ASP A 352 6.94 2.96 -20.31
C ASP A 352 7.39 2.15 -19.07
N PHE A 353 7.10 2.63 -17.86
CA PHE A 353 7.70 2.07 -16.64
C PHE A 353 6.72 1.89 -15.46
N PRO A 354 5.60 1.18 -15.63
CA PRO A 354 4.70 0.92 -14.51
C PRO A 354 5.35 -0.11 -13.56
N LYS A 355 5.08 0.01 -12.25
CA LYS A 355 5.45 -1.04 -11.29
C LYS A 355 4.70 -2.33 -11.57
N SER A 356 5.32 -3.45 -11.19
CA SER A 356 4.63 -4.74 -11.16
C SER A 356 3.43 -4.65 -10.21
N LEU A 357 2.26 -5.08 -10.69
CA LEU A 357 1.04 -5.17 -9.88
C LEU A 357 1.26 -6.03 -8.64
N TYR A 358 1.91 -7.17 -8.79
CA TYR A 358 2.06 -8.15 -7.72
C TYR A 358 3.05 -7.71 -6.64
N LEU A 359 4.05 -6.90 -6.99
CA LEU A 359 4.94 -6.30 -5.99
C LEU A 359 4.15 -5.38 -5.05
N VAL A 360 3.31 -4.50 -5.63
CA VAL A 360 2.48 -3.58 -4.86
C VAL A 360 1.39 -4.34 -4.10
N PHE A 361 0.78 -5.35 -4.72
CA PHE A 361 -0.20 -6.22 -4.08
C PHE A 361 0.36 -6.90 -2.82
N ASP A 362 1.53 -7.53 -2.91
CA ASP A 362 2.12 -8.29 -1.78
C ASP A 362 2.51 -7.39 -0.61
N ILE A 363 3.11 -6.22 -0.88
CA ILE A 363 3.45 -5.28 0.20
C ILE A 363 2.18 -4.71 0.84
N LEU A 364 1.15 -4.39 0.06
CA LEU A 364 -0.13 -3.94 0.61
C LEU A 364 -0.84 -5.04 1.39
N LYS A 365 -0.80 -6.30 0.93
CA LYS A 365 -1.32 -7.47 1.65
C LYS A 365 -0.67 -7.59 3.04
N LEU A 366 0.62 -7.30 3.14
CA LEU A 366 1.38 -7.36 4.39
C LEU A 366 1.05 -6.23 5.38
N VAL A 367 0.80 -5.01 4.90
CA VAL A 367 0.75 -3.81 5.76
C VAL A 367 -0.64 -3.17 5.89
N SER A 368 -1.62 -3.56 5.06
CA SER A 368 -2.97 -2.97 5.05
C SER A 368 -4.02 -3.88 5.67
N LYS A 369 -4.92 -3.31 6.46
CA LYS A 369 -6.12 -3.99 6.97
C LYS A 369 -7.23 -3.96 5.92
N LYS A 370 -8.28 -4.76 6.12
CA LYS A 370 -9.41 -4.85 5.18
C LYS A 370 -10.18 -3.55 4.99
N ASP A 371 -10.05 -2.57 5.87
CA ASP A 371 -10.72 -1.27 5.82
C ASP A 371 -9.74 -0.08 5.70
N SER A 372 -8.47 -0.36 5.40
CA SER A 372 -7.42 0.65 5.35
C SER A 372 -7.63 1.72 4.28
N ILE A 373 -7.12 2.92 4.53
CA ILE A 373 -6.97 3.98 3.53
C ILE A 373 -5.52 3.99 3.02
N ILE A 374 -5.36 3.73 1.73
CA ILE A 374 -4.07 3.68 1.03
C ILE A 374 -3.91 4.94 0.18
N LEU A 375 -2.79 5.64 0.31
CA LEU A 375 -2.45 6.82 -0.48
C LEU A 375 -1.23 6.53 -1.35
N ASP A 376 -1.32 6.93 -2.62
CA ASP A 376 -0.17 7.00 -3.52
C ASP A 376 -0.17 8.36 -4.20
N PHE A 377 0.80 9.20 -3.83
CA PHE A 377 0.96 10.54 -4.38
C PHE A 377 2.02 10.65 -5.47
N PHE A 378 2.51 9.51 -5.95
CA PHE A 378 3.27 9.35 -7.18
C PHE A 378 2.61 8.25 -8.01
N ALA A 379 1.29 8.35 -8.19
CA ALA A 379 0.48 7.24 -8.67
C ALA A 379 0.87 6.77 -10.08
N GLY A 380 1.38 7.69 -10.92
CA GLY A 380 1.79 7.41 -12.29
C GLY A 380 0.70 6.66 -13.03
N SER A 381 0.97 5.41 -13.39
CA SER A 381 0.02 4.55 -14.09
C SER A 381 -1.20 4.08 -13.27
N GLY A 382 -1.24 4.26 -11.95
CA GLY A 382 -2.33 3.80 -11.09
C GLY A 382 -2.21 2.34 -10.63
N THR A 383 -0.98 1.79 -10.54
CA THR A 383 -0.75 0.41 -10.08
C THR A 383 -1.27 0.17 -8.66
N THR A 384 -1.09 1.13 -7.75
CA THR A 384 -1.53 1.02 -6.35
C THR A 384 -3.05 0.90 -6.24
N GLY A 385 -3.82 1.70 -6.99
CA GLY A 385 -5.28 1.60 -7.01
C GLY A 385 -5.76 0.26 -7.54
N HIS A 386 -5.13 -0.26 -8.60
CA HIS A 386 -5.41 -1.61 -9.12
C HIS A 386 -5.13 -2.68 -8.05
N ALA A 387 -3.99 -2.64 -7.37
CA ALA A 387 -3.66 -3.60 -6.31
C ALA A 387 -4.68 -3.59 -5.16
N VAL A 388 -5.18 -2.41 -4.77
CA VAL A 388 -6.22 -2.27 -3.73
C VAL A 388 -7.54 -2.93 -4.16
N LEU A 389 -7.95 -2.74 -5.41
CA LEU A 389 -9.16 -3.37 -5.95
C LEU A 389 -9.04 -4.90 -6.01
N GLU A 390 -7.88 -5.41 -6.41
CA GLU A 390 -7.59 -6.86 -6.40
C GLU A 390 -7.64 -7.43 -4.99
N LEU A 391 -7.03 -6.74 -4.01
CA LEU A 391 -7.09 -7.17 -2.60
C LEU A 391 -8.52 -7.25 -2.08
N ASN A 392 -9.33 -6.20 -2.33
CA ASN A 392 -10.73 -6.19 -1.91
C ASN A 392 -11.55 -7.31 -2.58
N LYS A 393 -11.27 -7.61 -3.86
CA LYS A 393 -11.91 -8.72 -4.57
C LYS A 393 -11.51 -10.07 -3.97
N ASN A 394 -10.23 -10.24 -3.61
CA ASN A 394 -9.68 -11.49 -3.11
C ASN A 394 -10.09 -11.80 -1.67
N ASP A 395 -10.13 -10.80 -0.78
CA ASP A 395 -10.36 -11.02 0.66
C ASP A 395 -11.68 -10.43 1.19
N GLY A 396 -12.53 -9.90 0.31
CA GLY A 396 -13.81 -9.28 0.68
C GLY A 396 -13.65 -7.96 1.44
N GLY A 397 -12.47 -7.32 1.36
CA GLY A 397 -12.18 -6.06 2.02
C GLY A 397 -12.90 -4.85 1.43
N ASN A 398 -12.88 -3.76 2.18
CA ASN A 398 -13.39 -2.43 1.86
C ASN A 398 -12.28 -1.36 1.95
N ARG A 399 -11.05 -1.72 1.56
CA ARG A 399 -9.93 -0.78 1.48
C ARG A 399 -10.27 0.35 0.52
N LYS A 400 -9.78 1.54 0.81
CA LYS A 400 -9.89 2.72 -0.05
C LYS A 400 -8.54 3.10 -0.60
N PHE A 401 -8.50 3.57 -1.84
CA PHE A 401 -7.32 4.24 -2.36
C PHE A 401 -7.56 5.72 -2.61
N ILE A 402 -6.50 6.50 -2.46
CA ILE A 402 -6.36 7.88 -2.90
C ILE A 402 -5.14 7.93 -3.80
N LEU A 403 -5.34 8.19 -5.10
CA LEU A 403 -4.25 8.38 -6.05
C LEU A 403 -4.08 9.86 -6.34
N CYS A 404 -2.84 10.34 -6.37
CA CYS A 404 -2.50 11.64 -6.90
C CYS A 404 -1.45 11.49 -8.00
N THR A 405 -1.72 12.10 -9.15
CA THR A 405 -0.77 12.22 -10.25
C THR A 405 -0.99 13.54 -10.97
N ASN A 406 0.09 14.16 -11.44
CA ASN A 406 -0.04 15.30 -12.34
C ASN A 406 -0.52 14.80 -13.72
N ASN A 407 -0.98 15.73 -14.56
CA ASN A 407 -1.32 15.42 -15.96
C ASN A 407 -0.19 15.76 -16.93
N GLU A 408 1.07 15.69 -16.48
CA GLU A 408 2.20 15.82 -17.41
C GLU A 408 2.20 14.63 -18.36
N ASN A 409 2.44 14.87 -19.65
CA ASN A 409 2.36 13.84 -20.70
C ASN A 409 1.03 13.06 -20.69
N ASP A 410 -0.06 13.73 -20.31
CA ASP A 410 -1.41 13.16 -20.22
C ASP A 410 -1.54 11.93 -19.30
N ILE A 411 -0.62 11.77 -18.34
CA ILE A 411 -0.59 10.58 -17.47
C ILE A 411 -1.89 10.41 -16.69
N ALA A 412 -2.46 11.49 -16.15
CA ALA A 412 -3.69 11.39 -15.36
C ALA A 412 -4.88 10.99 -16.22
N GLU A 413 -5.04 11.63 -17.38
CA GLU A 413 -6.24 11.50 -18.22
C GLU A 413 -6.18 10.34 -19.22
N GLU A 414 -5.00 9.98 -19.73
CA GLU A 414 -4.84 8.98 -20.78
C GLU A 414 -4.26 7.63 -20.30
N VAL A 415 -3.72 7.60 -19.07
CA VAL A 415 -3.10 6.39 -18.49
C VAL A 415 -3.76 5.98 -17.17
N CYS A 416 -3.65 6.81 -16.13
CA CYS A 416 -4.06 6.48 -14.76
C CYS A 416 -5.57 6.27 -14.67
N TYR A 417 -6.36 7.28 -15.04
CA TYR A 417 -7.82 7.19 -15.01
C TYR A 417 -8.35 6.06 -15.91
N PRO A 418 -7.95 5.95 -17.20
CA PRO A 418 -8.41 4.86 -18.05
C PRO A 418 -8.03 3.47 -17.55
N ARG A 419 -6.85 3.30 -16.92
CA ARG A 419 -6.49 2.02 -16.28
C ARG A 419 -7.48 1.70 -15.16
N ILE A 420 -7.71 2.62 -14.24
CA ILE A 420 -8.61 2.40 -13.10
C ILE A 420 -10.04 2.17 -13.57
N GLU A 421 -10.54 2.98 -14.51
CA GLU A 421 -11.87 2.83 -15.09
C GLU A 421 -12.07 1.44 -15.71
N LYS A 422 -11.11 0.99 -16.52
CA LYS A 422 -11.15 -0.34 -17.16
C LYS A 422 -11.03 -1.48 -16.16
N VAL A 423 -10.23 -1.34 -15.11
CA VAL A 423 -10.11 -2.35 -14.07
C VAL A 423 -11.38 -2.44 -13.22
N ILE A 424 -12.04 -1.31 -12.94
CA ILE A 424 -13.32 -1.27 -12.22
C ILE A 424 -14.45 -1.88 -13.05
N ASN A 425 -14.59 -1.47 -14.32
CA ASN A 425 -15.71 -1.86 -15.20
C ASN A 425 -15.48 -3.18 -15.95
N GLY A 426 -14.24 -3.66 -15.98
CA GLY A 426 -13.81 -4.73 -16.85
C GLY A 426 -13.40 -4.21 -18.23
N TYR A 427 -12.58 -4.98 -18.93
CA TYR A 427 -12.04 -4.59 -20.23
C TYR A 427 -11.95 -5.77 -21.18
N LYS A 428 -11.97 -5.45 -22.48
CA LYS A 428 -11.70 -6.45 -23.51
C LYS A 428 -10.23 -6.83 -23.42
N PHE A 429 -10.01 -8.12 -23.23
CA PHE A 429 -8.69 -8.70 -23.15
C PHE A 429 -8.40 -9.44 -24.46
N TRP A 430 -7.26 -9.10 -25.05
CA TRP A 430 -6.72 -9.80 -26.22
C TRP A 430 -5.69 -10.80 -25.71
N GLY A 431 -6.17 -11.99 -25.38
CA GLY A 431 -5.34 -13.05 -24.84
C GLY A 431 -4.70 -13.93 -25.89
N GLN A 432 -3.76 -14.74 -25.44
CA GLN A 432 -3.35 -15.93 -26.17
C GLN A 432 -3.69 -17.14 -25.31
N ASP A 433 -4.68 -17.92 -25.74
CA ASP A 433 -4.95 -19.23 -25.17
C ASP A 433 -3.77 -20.13 -25.50
N LYS A 434 -3.09 -20.60 -24.45
CA LYS A 434 -1.92 -21.47 -24.56
C LYS A 434 -2.34 -22.91 -24.30
N SER A 435 -2.43 -23.69 -25.36
CA SER A 435 -2.70 -25.14 -25.30
C SER A 435 -1.38 -25.93 -25.42
N ILE A 436 -1.22 -27.00 -24.66
CA ILE A 436 -0.14 -27.97 -24.89
C ILE A 436 -0.61 -28.89 -26.03
N LEU A 437 0.16 -28.93 -27.12
CA LEU A 437 -0.13 -29.72 -28.32
C LEU A 437 0.73 -30.97 -28.43
N PHE A 438 1.88 -30.95 -27.75
CA PHE A 438 2.81 -32.07 -27.66
C PHE A 438 3.64 -31.90 -26.39
N GLU A 439 3.89 -32.99 -25.68
CA GLU A 439 4.73 -33.00 -24.49
C GLU A 439 5.52 -34.31 -24.45
N GLN A 440 6.84 -34.21 -24.29
CA GLN A 440 7.71 -35.37 -24.19
C GLN A 440 8.82 -35.13 -23.16
N LYS A 441 8.82 -35.93 -22.09
CA LYS A 441 9.88 -35.90 -21.07
C LYS A 441 11.16 -36.49 -21.64
N LEU A 442 12.26 -35.74 -21.54
CA LEU A 442 13.58 -36.12 -22.03
C LEU A 442 14.28 -37.01 -20.99
N SER A 443 14.75 -38.18 -21.43
CA SER A 443 15.54 -39.12 -20.63
C SER A 443 16.78 -39.56 -21.40
N LYS A 444 17.81 -40.07 -20.72
CA LYS A 444 19.04 -40.57 -21.36
C LYS A 444 18.77 -41.59 -22.47
N LYS A 445 17.77 -42.47 -22.29
CA LYS A 445 17.37 -43.48 -23.28
C LYS A 445 16.68 -42.85 -24.51
N LEU A 446 15.93 -41.77 -24.29
CA LEU A 446 15.21 -41.06 -25.35
C LEU A 446 16.14 -40.16 -26.19
N LEU A 447 17.18 -39.59 -25.57
CA LEU A 447 18.19 -38.79 -26.26
C LEU A 447 18.97 -39.59 -27.33
N ALA A 448 19.09 -40.91 -27.15
CA ALA A 448 19.68 -41.80 -28.15
C ALA A 448 18.80 -42.00 -29.40
N ASN A 449 17.50 -41.67 -29.32
CA ASN A 449 16.53 -41.77 -30.41
C ASN A 449 15.83 -40.43 -30.65
N ILE A 450 16.56 -39.32 -30.51
CA ILE A 450 15.98 -37.97 -30.52
C ILE A 450 15.32 -37.63 -31.86
N ASP A 451 15.80 -38.22 -32.96
CA ASP A 451 15.26 -37.99 -34.31
C ASP A 451 13.79 -38.39 -34.42
N ILE A 452 13.39 -39.48 -33.74
CA ILE A 452 11.98 -39.94 -33.70
C ILE A 452 11.11 -38.89 -32.99
N VAL A 453 11.58 -38.39 -31.85
CA VAL A 453 10.87 -37.37 -31.06
C VAL A 453 10.75 -36.06 -31.84
N LEU A 454 11.79 -35.68 -32.60
CA LEU A 454 11.77 -34.49 -33.43
C LEU A 454 10.80 -34.62 -34.62
N ASP A 455 10.67 -35.81 -35.21
CA ASP A 455 9.71 -36.06 -36.28
C ASP A 455 8.26 -36.07 -35.77
N ASP A 456 8.01 -36.63 -34.58
CA ASP A 456 6.69 -36.54 -33.95
C ASP A 456 6.33 -35.10 -33.57
N LEU A 457 7.30 -34.31 -33.10
CA LEU A 457 7.15 -32.89 -32.88
C LEU A 457 6.81 -32.13 -34.19
N LYS A 458 7.48 -32.45 -35.31
CA LYS A 458 7.18 -31.84 -36.62
C LYS A 458 5.76 -32.18 -37.07
N LYS A 459 5.34 -33.44 -36.98
CA LYS A 459 3.97 -33.87 -37.34
C LYS A 459 2.93 -33.15 -36.48
N ALA A 460 3.14 -33.08 -35.16
CA ALA A 460 2.27 -32.35 -34.25
C ALA A 460 2.22 -30.86 -34.61
N ARG A 461 3.35 -30.27 -35.03
CA ARG A 461 3.41 -28.87 -35.46
C ARG A 461 2.65 -28.62 -36.77
N GLU A 462 2.80 -29.48 -37.77
CA GLU A 462 2.09 -29.36 -39.06
C GLU A 462 0.59 -29.53 -38.90
N HIS A 463 0.17 -30.57 -38.15
CA HIS A 463 -1.25 -30.85 -37.91
C HIS A 463 -1.96 -29.69 -37.20
N ASN A 464 -1.31 -29.05 -36.25
CA ASN A 464 -1.91 -27.97 -35.45
C ASN A 464 -1.71 -26.56 -36.04
N LYS A 465 -0.86 -26.39 -37.07
CA LYS A 465 -0.56 -25.09 -37.68
C LYS A 465 -1.81 -24.31 -38.15
N PRO A 466 -2.87 -24.93 -38.70
CA PRO A 466 -4.07 -24.21 -39.12
C PRO A 466 -4.95 -23.70 -37.96
N ASN A 467 -4.82 -24.29 -36.77
CA ASN A 467 -5.76 -24.11 -35.65
C ASN A 467 -5.32 -23.06 -34.64
N TYR A 468 -4.08 -22.57 -34.74
CA TYR A 468 -3.45 -21.66 -33.78
C TYR A 468 -2.68 -20.56 -34.52
N ASP A 469 -2.73 -19.33 -34.01
CA ASP A 469 -2.04 -18.17 -34.59
C ASP A 469 -0.51 -18.29 -34.51
N LYS A 470 0.01 -18.95 -33.45
CA LYS A 470 1.43 -19.19 -33.27
C LYS A 470 1.67 -20.54 -32.61
N LEU A 471 2.73 -21.22 -33.05
CA LEU A 471 3.24 -22.44 -32.42
C LEU A 471 4.60 -22.15 -31.79
N GLU A 472 4.80 -22.53 -30.54
CA GLU A 472 6.04 -22.29 -29.78
C GLU A 472 6.56 -23.59 -29.18
N VAL A 473 7.83 -23.92 -29.45
CA VAL A 473 8.49 -25.08 -28.85
C VAL A 473 9.37 -24.61 -27.72
N LYS A 474 9.28 -25.24 -26.54
CA LYS A 474 10.16 -24.97 -25.40
C LYS A 474 10.62 -26.27 -24.75
N ILE A 475 11.77 -26.20 -24.09
CA ILE A 475 12.25 -27.24 -23.17
C ILE A 475 12.24 -26.63 -21.77
N GLU A 476 11.37 -27.16 -20.91
CA GLU A 476 11.17 -26.69 -19.54
C GLU A 476 11.09 -27.94 -18.64
N ASP A 477 11.82 -27.96 -17.52
CA ASP A 477 11.86 -29.10 -16.58
C ASP A 477 12.16 -30.47 -17.24
N ASN A 478 13.22 -30.52 -18.06
CA ASN A 478 13.60 -31.69 -18.87
C ASN A 478 12.47 -32.22 -19.77
N THR A 479 11.54 -31.36 -20.18
CA THR A 479 10.38 -31.76 -20.99
C THR A 479 10.27 -30.87 -22.21
N LEU A 480 10.27 -31.48 -23.39
CA LEU A 480 10.05 -30.82 -24.67
C LEU A 480 8.54 -30.64 -24.88
N ARG A 481 8.09 -29.39 -25.02
CA ARG A 481 6.68 -29.04 -25.21
C ARG A 481 6.48 -28.23 -26.49
N LEU A 482 5.43 -28.56 -27.23
CA LEU A 482 4.85 -27.70 -28.27
C LEU A 482 3.61 -27.03 -27.69
N TYR A 483 3.59 -25.71 -27.74
CA TYR A 483 2.44 -24.91 -27.35
C TYR A 483 1.75 -24.33 -28.58
N GLY A 484 0.43 -24.42 -28.60
CA GLY A 484 -0.44 -23.69 -29.51
C GLY A 484 -0.93 -22.42 -28.84
N LEU A 485 -0.67 -21.27 -29.47
CA LEU A 485 -1.12 -19.96 -29.03
C LEU A 485 -2.22 -19.50 -29.97
N LYS A 486 -3.44 -19.40 -29.45
CA LYS A 486 -4.59 -18.88 -30.20
C LYS A 486 -5.02 -17.55 -29.61
N LYS A 487 -5.11 -16.50 -30.44
CA LYS A 487 -5.66 -15.22 -30.03
C LYS A 487 -7.12 -15.42 -29.67
N SER A 488 -7.46 -15.15 -28.42
CA SER A 488 -8.82 -15.23 -27.91
C SER A 488 -9.29 -13.85 -27.50
N ASN A 489 -10.52 -13.52 -27.90
CA ASN A 489 -11.18 -12.30 -27.49
C ASN A 489 -11.95 -12.61 -26.21
N GLY A 490 -11.34 -12.33 -25.08
CA GLY A 490 -11.96 -12.45 -23.77
C GLY A 490 -12.51 -11.11 -23.28
N LYS A 491 -13.42 -11.16 -22.31
CA LYS A 491 -13.75 -10.02 -21.45
C LYS A 491 -13.23 -10.35 -20.07
N LYS A 492 -12.31 -9.53 -19.54
CA LYS A 492 -11.94 -9.61 -18.13
C LYS A 492 -13.04 -8.91 -17.33
N GLU A 493 -13.59 -9.60 -16.34
CA GLU A 493 -14.60 -9.01 -15.46
C GLU A 493 -13.99 -7.85 -14.66
N GLY A 494 -14.82 -6.86 -14.37
CA GLY A 494 -14.43 -5.74 -13.53
C GLY A 494 -14.28 -6.16 -12.07
N LEU A 495 -13.32 -5.55 -11.38
CA LEU A 495 -13.15 -5.74 -9.94
C LEU A 495 -14.25 -5.00 -9.14
N GLY A 496 -14.96 -4.08 -9.80
CA GLY A 496 -15.94 -3.17 -9.20
C GLY A 496 -15.27 -2.12 -8.30
N GLY A 497 -16.09 -1.33 -7.62
CA GLY A 497 -15.66 -0.20 -6.80
C GLY A 497 -16.14 1.14 -7.34
N ASN A 498 -16.07 2.17 -6.50
CA ASN A 498 -16.50 3.51 -6.86
C ASN A 498 -15.29 4.44 -6.93
N LEU A 499 -15.34 5.46 -7.80
CA LEU A 499 -14.29 6.45 -7.98
C LEU A 499 -14.90 7.84 -8.13
N LYS A 500 -14.35 8.81 -7.41
CA LYS A 500 -14.51 10.23 -7.69
C LYS A 500 -13.21 10.82 -8.20
N TYR A 501 -13.33 11.64 -9.24
CA TYR A 501 -12.21 12.32 -9.88
C TYR A 501 -12.20 13.78 -9.47
N PHE A 502 -11.04 14.25 -9.01
CA PHE A 502 -10.84 15.64 -8.62
C PHE A 502 -9.68 16.25 -9.39
N LYS A 503 -9.76 17.54 -9.71
CA LYS A 503 -8.62 18.35 -10.11
C LYS A 503 -8.23 19.28 -8.97
N THR A 504 -6.94 19.50 -8.77
CA THR A 504 -6.46 20.56 -7.88
C THR A 504 -6.79 21.91 -8.51
N SER A 505 -7.33 22.81 -7.70
CA SER A 505 -7.62 24.20 -8.05
C SER A 505 -7.19 25.12 -6.90
N PHE A 506 -7.39 26.44 -7.03
CA PHE A 506 -6.92 27.42 -6.06
C PHE A 506 -7.99 28.46 -5.77
N VAL A 507 -8.05 28.89 -4.50
CA VAL A 507 -8.83 30.05 -4.07
C VAL A 507 -7.86 31.15 -3.63
N PRO A 508 -7.80 32.29 -4.35
CA PRO A 508 -7.01 33.44 -3.94
C PRO A 508 -7.52 34.02 -2.62
N ALA A 509 -6.61 34.55 -1.82
CA ALA A 509 -6.93 35.06 -0.49
C ALA A 509 -7.49 36.51 -0.47
N ASP A 510 -7.67 37.12 -1.65
CA ASP A 510 -8.16 38.51 -1.77
C ASP A 510 -9.66 38.61 -1.48
N PRO A 511 -10.11 39.68 -0.77
CA PRO A 511 -11.50 39.85 -0.33
C PRO A 511 -12.42 40.30 -1.47
N THR A 512 -12.66 39.42 -2.44
CA THR A 512 -13.61 39.65 -3.54
C THR A 512 -14.83 38.75 -3.39
N ASP A 513 -16.01 39.22 -3.85
CA ASP A 513 -17.23 38.41 -3.78
C ASP A 513 -17.14 37.11 -4.59
N LYS A 514 -16.37 37.13 -5.68
CA LYS A 514 -16.02 35.92 -6.45
C LYS A 514 -15.28 34.91 -5.57
N ASN A 515 -14.27 35.35 -4.82
CA ASN A 515 -13.48 34.46 -3.96
C ASN A 515 -14.28 33.97 -2.75
N LYS A 516 -15.23 34.77 -2.23
CA LYS A 516 -16.18 34.34 -1.18
C LYS A 516 -17.01 33.14 -1.62
N ILE A 517 -17.62 33.23 -2.80
CA ILE A 517 -18.45 32.17 -3.37
C ILE A 517 -17.59 30.92 -3.61
N ALA A 518 -16.44 31.09 -4.29
CA ALA A 518 -15.52 29.99 -4.57
C ALA A 518 -15.05 29.29 -3.30
N LEU A 519 -14.66 30.02 -2.25
CA LEU A 519 -14.22 29.42 -0.99
C LEU A 519 -15.33 28.58 -0.35
N THR A 520 -16.55 29.09 -0.32
CA THR A 520 -17.72 28.43 0.30
C THR A 520 -18.01 27.10 -0.41
N GLU A 521 -18.03 27.12 -1.74
CA GLU A 521 -18.26 25.92 -2.56
C GLU A 521 -17.14 24.90 -2.39
N LYS A 522 -15.88 25.33 -2.53
CA LYS A 522 -14.74 24.43 -2.45
C LYS A 522 -14.50 23.90 -1.04
N ALA A 523 -14.80 24.68 -0.01
CA ALA A 523 -14.80 24.19 1.37
C ALA A 523 -15.89 23.14 1.60
N THR A 524 -17.05 23.29 0.96
CA THR A 524 -18.10 22.26 0.97
C THR A 524 -17.53 20.93 0.47
N GLU A 525 -16.93 20.93 -0.73
CA GLU A 525 -16.37 19.73 -1.36
C GLU A 525 -15.29 19.09 -0.47
N MET A 526 -14.37 19.89 0.09
CA MET A 526 -13.32 19.39 0.98
C MET A 526 -13.89 18.77 2.27
N LEU A 527 -14.93 19.36 2.87
CA LEU A 527 -15.59 18.81 4.05
C LEU A 527 -16.33 17.51 3.72
N CYS A 528 -16.94 17.41 2.54
CA CYS A 528 -17.53 16.17 2.05
C CYS A 528 -16.49 15.06 1.86
N VAL A 529 -15.31 15.39 1.30
CA VAL A 529 -14.16 14.46 1.19
C VAL A 529 -13.67 14.04 2.58
N LYS A 530 -13.61 14.95 3.55
CA LYS A 530 -13.16 14.67 4.93
C LYS A 530 -14.06 13.68 5.67
N GLU A 531 -15.38 13.83 5.48
CA GLU A 531 -16.39 13.04 6.17
C GLU A 531 -16.91 11.85 5.34
N ASP A 532 -16.41 11.68 4.11
CA ASP A 532 -16.82 10.64 3.17
C ASP A 532 -18.33 10.73 2.85
N THR A 533 -18.89 11.95 2.82
CA THR A 533 -20.33 12.21 2.61
C THR A 533 -20.55 12.99 1.32
N PHE A 534 -20.91 12.30 0.24
CA PHE A 534 -20.98 12.90 -1.09
C PHE A 534 -22.40 13.06 -1.62
N GLU A 535 -23.39 12.39 -1.02
CA GLU A 535 -24.77 12.46 -1.48
C GLU A 535 -25.44 13.70 -0.90
N ALA A 536 -25.89 14.62 -1.76
CA ALA A 536 -26.57 15.84 -1.33
C ALA A 536 -28.00 15.51 -0.86
N VAL A 537 -28.35 15.97 0.35
CA VAL A 537 -29.68 15.83 0.94
C VAL A 537 -30.44 17.16 0.86
N LYS A 538 -29.76 18.25 1.19
CA LYS A 538 -30.33 19.60 1.16
C LYS A 538 -29.26 20.61 0.80
N THR A 539 -29.57 21.50 -0.14
CA THR A 539 -28.68 22.59 -0.55
C THR A 539 -29.44 23.90 -0.48
N THR A 540 -28.97 24.83 0.35
CA THR A 540 -29.46 26.22 0.43
C THR A 540 -28.27 27.18 0.34
N LYS A 541 -28.54 28.49 0.31
CA LYS A 541 -27.47 29.51 0.37
C LYS A 541 -26.79 29.58 1.74
N GLN A 542 -27.52 29.27 2.81
CA GLN A 542 -27.05 29.44 4.19
C GLN A 542 -26.45 28.17 4.78
N TYR A 543 -26.97 27.00 4.39
CA TYR A 543 -26.47 25.70 4.84
C TYR A 543 -26.65 24.60 3.79
N LYS A 544 -25.84 23.54 3.94
CA LYS A 544 -25.91 22.33 3.12
C LYS A 544 -25.85 21.09 4.00
N ILE A 545 -26.53 20.02 3.57
CA ILE A 545 -26.54 18.71 4.21
C ILE A 545 -26.17 17.67 3.18
N PHE A 546 -25.16 16.86 3.52
CA PHE A 546 -24.72 15.71 2.75
C PHE A 546 -24.79 14.44 3.60
N ARG A 547 -24.76 13.29 2.95
CA ARG A 547 -24.75 12.00 3.64
C ARG A 547 -23.87 10.96 2.98
N ASN A 548 -23.61 9.92 3.76
CA ASN A 548 -23.30 8.58 3.29
C ASN A 548 -24.18 7.59 4.08
N LYS A 549 -23.92 6.29 3.92
CA LYS A 549 -24.68 5.24 4.60
C LYS A 549 -24.56 5.25 6.13
N LYS A 550 -23.52 5.86 6.69
CA LYS A 550 -23.20 5.81 8.13
C LYS A 550 -23.49 7.11 8.89
N ARG A 551 -23.45 8.26 8.22
CA ARG A 551 -23.56 9.59 8.85
C ARG A 551 -23.99 10.67 7.87
N TYR A 552 -24.38 11.80 8.44
CA TYR A 552 -24.63 13.05 7.75
C TYR A 552 -23.53 14.07 8.04
N THR A 553 -23.35 15.01 7.13
CA THR A 553 -22.48 16.18 7.30
C THR A 553 -23.30 17.42 7.07
N GLY A 554 -23.37 18.28 8.08
CA GLY A 554 -23.99 19.60 8.02
C GLY A 554 -22.92 20.67 7.89
N ILE A 555 -23.15 21.63 7.01
CA ILE A 555 -22.25 22.77 6.79
C ILE A 555 -23.09 24.04 6.81
N VAL A 556 -22.85 24.89 7.79
CA VAL A 556 -23.57 26.15 8.01
C VAL A 556 -22.59 27.30 7.71
N PHE A 557 -22.94 28.14 6.73
CA PHE A 557 -22.13 29.28 6.29
C PHE A 557 -22.50 30.59 6.97
N ASP A 558 -23.71 30.63 7.55
CA ASP A 558 -24.25 31.78 8.25
C ASP A 558 -24.84 31.33 9.59
N HIS A 559 -24.30 31.84 10.69
CA HIS A 559 -24.75 31.51 12.05
C HIS A 559 -26.23 31.87 12.29
N GLN A 560 -26.79 32.84 11.54
CA GLN A 560 -28.21 33.18 11.64
C GLN A 560 -29.13 32.03 11.18
N ALA A 561 -28.61 31.06 10.42
CA ALA A 561 -29.37 29.93 9.92
C ALA A 561 -29.34 28.69 10.84
N ILE A 562 -28.73 28.79 12.03
CA ILE A 562 -28.62 27.67 12.98
C ILE A 562 -30.00 27.11 13.35
N ASP A 563 -30.98 27.96 13.66
CA ASP A 563 -32.31 27.51 14.08
C ASP A 563 -33.05 26.76 12.95
N ASP A 564 -32.95 27.25 11.72
CA ASP A 564 -33.56 26.61 10.56
C ASP A 564 -32.85 25.30 10.21
N PHE A 565 -31.52 25.27 10.35
CA PHE A 565 -30.75 24.04 10.23
C PHE A 565 -31.18 23.00 11.27
N LYS A 566 -31.35 23.40 12.54
CA LYS A 566 -31.82 22.52 13.63
C LYS A 566 -33.19 21.91 13.33
N LYS A 567 -34.14 22.71 12.83
CA LYS A 567 -35.47 22.23 12.41
C LYS A 567 -35.39 21.20 11.30
N GLU A 568 -34.48 21.35 10.34
CA GLU A 568 -34.28 20.38 9.27
C GLU A 568 -33.65 19.08 9.77
N ILE A 569 -32.57 19.16 10.53
CA ILE A 569 -31.89 17.94 11.01
C ILE A 569 -32.73 17.19 12.04
N ALA A 570 -33.67 17.84 12.75
CA ALA A 570 -34.61 17.17 13.63
C ALA A 570 -35.45 16.12 12.90
N LYS A 571 -35.77 16.34 11.61
CA LYS A 571 -36.58 15.45 10.76
C LYS A 571 -35.81 14.24 10.21
N ILE A 572 -34.48 14.25 10.27
CA ILE A 572 -33.61 13.25 9.65
C ILE A 572 -33.10 12.29 10.71
N ASP A 573 -33.35 11.00 10.61
CA ASP A 573 -32.72 10.04 11.53
C ASP A 573 -31.24 9.80 11.17
N GLY A 574 -30.36 9.83 12.16
CA GLY A 574 -28.92 9.69 12.00
C GLY A 574 -28.07 10.74 12.73
N LYS A 575 -26.76 10.48 12.78
CA LYS A 575 -25.76 11.35 13.42
C LYS A 575 -25.13 12.31 12.41
N PHE A 576 -24.84 13.53 12.86
CA PHE A 576 -24.30 14.62 12.06
C PHE A 576 -22.90 15.03 12.52
N SER A 577 -21.96 15.12 11.59
CA SER A 577 -20.76 15.95 11.75
C SER A 577 -21.12 17.37 11.29
N LEU A 578 -21.08 18.36 12.18
CA LEU A 578 -21.49 19.74 11.87
C LEU A 578 -20.30 20.68 11.82
N TYR A 579 -20.23 21.50 10.78
CA TYR A 579 -19.25 22.56 10.59
C TYR A 579 -19.96 23.91 10.47
N ILE A 580 -19.53 24.89 11.26
CA ILE A 580 -20.12 26.23 11.28
C ILE A 580 -19.01 27.24 10.98
N PHE A 581 -19.20 28.03 9.93
CA PHE A 581 -18.30 29.13 9.59
C PHE A 581 -18.62 30.34 10.47
N SER A 582 -17.59 30.89 11.12
CA SER A 582 -17.68 32.14 11.89
C SER A 582 -16.46 33.03 11.60
N LEU A 583 -16.69 34.35 11.69
CA LEU A 583 -15.63 35.35 11.67
C LEU A 583 -14.86 35.39 13.00
N GLY A 584 -15.53 35.02 14.11
CA GLY A 584 -14.97 34.90 15.45
C GLY A 584 -14.39 33.51 15.75
N ASP A 585 -13.93 33.32 16.98
CA ASP A 585 -13.44 32.04 17.52
C ASP A 585 -14.54 31.27 18.29
N ASP A 586 -15.82 31.57 18.03
CA ASP A 586 -16.96 30.98 18.71
C ASP A 586 -17.09 29.47 18.41
N THR A 587 -17.41 28.67 19.44
CA THR A 587 -17.47 27.21 19.33
C THR A 587 -18.88 26.66 19.09
N PHE A 588 -19.91 27.49 19.32
CA PHE A 588 -21.34 27.17 19.18
C PHE A 588 -21.83 25.94 19.96
N ASP A 589 -21.12 25.54 21.03
CA ASP A 589 -21.46 24.34 21.80
C ASP A 589 -22.80 24.47 22.55
N GLU A 590 -23.13 25.67 23.04
CA GLU A 590 -24.35 25.94 23.81
C GLU A 590 -25.61 25.85 22.94
N GLU A 591 -25.52 26.30 21.69
CA GLU A 591 -26.61 26.32 20.71
C GLU A 591 -27.07 24.93 20.28
N PHE A 592 -26.24 23.90 20.51
CA PHE A 592 -26.52 22.50 20.16
C PHE A 592 -26.59 21.57 21.39
N GLU A 593 -26.68 22.11 22.61
CA GLU A 593 -26.82 21.33 23.85
C GLU A 593 -27.99 20.34 23.79
N ASP A 594 -29.14 20.81 23.29
CA ASP A 594 -30.38 20.05 23.10
C ASP A 594 -30.26 18.93 22.05
N MET A 595 -29.23 18.97 21.19
CA MET A 595 -28.99 18.00 20.12
C MET A 595 -27.65 17.25 20.25
N LYS A 596 -26.96 17.31 21.40
CA LYS A 596 -25.63 16.69 21.61
C LYS A 596 -25.54 15.19 21.28
N LYS A 597 -26.63 14.44 21.42
CA LYS A 597 -26.66 13.00 21.05
C LYS A 597 -26.65 12.77 19.53
N LYS A 598 -27.07 13.78 18.76
CA LYS A 598 -27.26 13.75 17.31
C LYS A 598 -26.15 14.47 16.56
N VAL A 599 -25.68 15.59 17.10
CA VAL A 599 -24.72 16.48 16.45
C VAL A 599 -23.37 16.39 17.13
N LYS A 600 -22.32 16.21 16.32
CA LYS A 600 -20.93 16.40 16.71
C LYS A 600 -20.39 17.64 16.00
N LEU A 601 -20.24 18.73 16.75
CA LEU A 601 -19.56 19.93 16.27
C LEU A 601 -18.10 19.58 15.95
N SER A 602 -17.65 20.00 14.78
CA SER A 602 -16.33 19.71 14.24
C SER A 602 -15.67 21.00 13.78
N PRO A 603 -14.40 21.24 14.16
CA PRO A 603 -13.70 22.46 13.76
C PRO A 603 -13.44 22.44 12.26
N ILE A 604 -13.67 23.59 11.62
CA ILE A 604 -13.24 23.81 10.24
C ILE A 604 -11.70 23.83 10.24
N PRO A 605 -11.05 23.18 9.26
CA PRO A 605 -9.60 23.24 9.14
C PRO A 605 -9.07 24.68 9.14
N GLU A 606 -8.06 24.95 9.97
CA GLU A 606 -7.40 26.26 10.17
C GLU A 606 -7.06 26.99 8.85
N ALA A 607 -6.57 26.26 7.85
CA ALA A 607 -6.19 26.86 6.56
C ALA A 607 -7.40 27.43 5.82
N ILE A 608 -8.54 26.73 5.85
CA ILE A 608 -9.80 27.21 5.28
C ILE A 608 -10.29 28.42 6.08
N LEU A 609 -10.28 28.34 7.42
CA LEU A 609 -10.68 29.44 8.29
C LEU A 609 -9.83 30.70 8.10
N ARG A 610 -8.51 30.56 7.92
CA ARG A 610 -7.61 31.69 7.70
C ARG A 610 -7.97 32.46 6.43
N VAL A 611 -8.22 31.73 5.34
CA VAL A 611 -8.62 32.33 4.07
C VAL A 611 -10.03 32.88 4.14
N TYR A 612 -10.96 32.18 4.81
CA TYR A 612 -12.29 32.69 5.11
C TYR A 612 -12.25 34.02 5.85
N ARG A 613 -11.54 34.10 6.98
CA ARG A 613 -11.39 35.32 7.76
C ARG A 613 -10.70 36.44 6.99
N ARG A 614 -9.82 36.14 6.04
CA ARG A 614 -9.15 37.17 5.22
C ARG A 614 -10.04 37.72 4.11
N ILE A 615 -10.87 36.87 3.51
CA ILE A 615 -11.77 37.24 2.42
C ILE A 615 -13.02 37.97 2.94
N PHE A 616 -13.47 37.62 4.15
CA PHE A 616 -14.70 38.14 4.76
C PHE A 616 -14.46 39.16 5.89
N LYS A 617 -13.21 39.55 6.14
CA LYS A 617 -12.86 40.81 6.83
C LYS A 617 -12.96 41.96 5.85
#